data_AF-A0A4W5PRD5-F1
#
_entry.id   AF-A0A4W5PRD5-F1
#
_cell.length_a   1.000
_cell.length_b   1.000
_cell.length_c   1.000
_cell.angle_alpha   90.00
_cell.angle_beta   90.00
_cell.angle_gamma   90.00
#
_symmetry.space_group_name_H-M   'P 1'
#
loop_
_entity.id
_entity.type
_entity.pdbx_description
1 polymer ?
#
loop_
_entity_poly.entity_id
_entity_poly.type
_entity_poly.pdbx_seq_one_letter_code
_entity_poly.pdbx_strand_id
1 'polypeptide(L)'
;MMKITGLSHLFNWMDDLVAAYPKLVTKVQIGTSYEGRPMYFSTGGNKRTAIWVDSRIHSREWVSQATGVWTANKIVTDYGTDASLTSLLNAMDIYLLILTNPDGYVHSHTSDSMWCKTHSNNPGSIMCVSSSPCPSPGAITNPCSDSYHGPSPRSEMEVRNVVNLVKNHSNFKSLIYIHAYSQLAAVQKLSSLHGIRYKVGSICKIIYQASSGIIDWLYKLGMKYSFAFELRDIGCCGFIQPANQIIPTASETWLGRKDIMVYVRDHPY
;
A
#
# COMPACT_ATOMS: atom_id res chain seq x y z
N MET A 1 16.75 -14.49 -7.05
CA MET A 1 15.28 -14.70 -6.98
C MET A 1 14.75 -13.91 -5.79
N MET A 2 13.71 -13.10 -5.98
CA MET A 2 13.08 -12.34 -4.89
C MET A 2 12.28 -13.28 -3.99
N LYS A 3 12.27 -13.04 -2.68
CA LYS A 3 11.57 -13.86 -1.68
C LYS A 3 10.85 -12.97 -0.68
N ILE A 4 9.86 -13.54 0.02
CA ILE A 4 9.29 -12.93 1.23
C ILE A 4 10.32 -13.02 2.35
N THR A 5 10.56 -11.92 3.07
CA THR A 5 11.66 -11.81 4.04
C THR A 5 11.16 -11.29 5.38
N GLY A 6 11.65 -11.83 6.51
CA GLY A 6 11.27 -11.31 7.82
C GLY A 6 11.53 -9.81 8.03
N LEU A 7 10.95 -9.25 9.08
CA LEU A 7 10.96 -7.80 9.35
C LEU A 7 12.37 -7.20 9.43
N SER A 8 13.31 -7.86 10.11
CA SER A 8 14.69 -7.38 10.26
C SER A 8 15.41 -7.26 8.91
N HIS A 9 15.24 -8.27 8.05
CA HIS A 9 15.80 -8.25 6.70
C HIS A 9 15.19 -7.12 5.85
N LEU A 10 13.89 -6.87 5.97
CA LEU A 10 13.25 -5.74 5.30
C LEU A 10 13.86 -4.40 5.74
N PHE A 11 14.04 -4.19 7.04
CA PHE A 11 14.60 -2.94 7.55
C PHE A 11 16.05 -2.73 7.14
N ASN A 12 16.88 -3.77 7.23
CA ASN A 12 18.26 -3.71 6.73
C ASN A 12 18.30 -3.38 5.23
N TRP A 13 17.43 -4.02 4.44
CA TRP A 13 17.33 -3.72 3.01
C TRP A 13 16.93 -2.26 2.73
N MET A 14 16.05 -1.67 3.55
CA MET A 14 15.69 -0.25 3.44
C MET A 14 16.88 0.66 3.76
N ASP A 15 17.70 0.30 4.75
CA ASP A 15 18.93 1.02 5.08
C ASP A 15 19.95 0.96 3.93
N ASP A 16 20.15 -0.23 3.36
CA ASP A 16 21.03 -0.43 2.21
C ASP A 16 20.57 0.40 1.00
N LEU A 17 19.26 0.46 0.74
CA LEU A 17 18.69 1.24 -0.36
C LEU A 17 18.95 2.75 -0.18
N VAL A 18 18.77 3.27 1.04
CA VAL A 18 19.07 4.68 1.34
C VAL A 18 20.55 4.97 1.22
N ALA A 19 21.41 4.08 1.73
CA ALA A 19 22.86 4.23 1.64
C ALA A 19 23.36 4.22 0.19
N ALA A 20 22.74 3.41 -0.68
CA ALA A 20 23.07 3.35 -2.10
C ALA A 20 22.56 4.56 -2.90
N TYR A 21 21.42 5.14 -2.52
CA TYR A 21 20.76 6.22 -3.26
C TYR A 21 20.39 7.43 -2.38
N PRO A 22 21.34 8.03 -1.63
CA PRO A 22 21.03 9.03 -0.59
C PRO A 22 20.50 10.36 -1.13
N LYS A 23 20.66 10.61 -2.43
CA LYS A 23 20.14 11.80 -3.11
C LYS A 23 18.69 11.64 -3.59
N LEU A 24 18.17 10.41 -3.62
CA LEU A 24 16.86 10.08 -4.17
C LEU A 24 15.92 9.47 -3.13
N VAL A 25 16.48 8.70 -2.19
CA VAL A 25 15.74 7.96 -1.17
C VAL A 25 16.18 8.43 0.21
N THR A 26 15.22 8.60 1.09
CA THR A 26 15.45 8.80 2.52
C THR A 26 14.61 7.79 3.27
N LYS A 27 14.92 7.50 4.54
CA LYS A 27 14.06 6.68 5.40
C LYS A 27 13.58 7.53 6.56
N VAL A 28 12.28 7.76 6.65
CA VAL A 28 11.67 8.57 7.71
C VAL A 28 10.71 7.71 8.50
N GLN A 29 10.77 7.83 9.83
CA GLN A 29 9.84 7.16 10.72
C GLN A 29 8.59 8.01 10.92
N ILE A 30 7.39 7.46 10.67
CA ILE A 30 6.10 8.17 10.85
C ILE A 30 5.49 7.97 12.22
N GLY A 31 6.01 7.02 12.97
CA GLY A 31 5.50 6.61 14.27
C GLY A 31 5.88 5.18 14.54
N THR A 32 5.16 4.57 15.48
CA THR A 32 5.29 3.18 15.86
C THR A 32 3.95 2.46 15.73
N SER A 33 4.01 1.14 15.55
CA SER A 33 2.87 0.25 15.70
C SER A 33 2.52 -0.01 17.16
N TYR A 34 1.42 -0.72 17.40
CA TYR A 34 0.92 -1.03 18.73
C TYR A 34 1.98 -1.70 19.62
N GLU A 35 2.74 -2.64 19.07
CA GLU A 35 3.83 -3.32 19.77
C GLU A 35 5.18 -2.57 19.72
N GLY A 36 5.16 -1.29 19.34
CA GLY A 36 6.33 -0.41 19.38
C GLY A 36 7.29 -0.55 18.19
N ARG A 37 6.88 -1.17 17.09
CA ARG A 37 7.76 -1.32 15.91
C ARG A 37 7.73 -0.06 15.05
N PRO A 38 8.89 0.43 14.58
CA PRO A 38 8.93 1.64 13.78
C PRO A 38 8.24 1.43 12.42
N MET A 39 7.48 2.44 12.00
CA MET A 39 6.90 2.50 10.66
C MET A 39 7.73 3.44 9.79
N TYR A 40 8.34 2.88 8.74
CA TYR A 40 9.22 3.63 7.85
C TYR A 40 8.59 3.84 6.48
N PHE A 41 8.84 5.01 5.90
CA PHE A 41 8.53 5.32 4.51
C PHE A 41 9.64 6.18 3.91
N SER A 42 9.68 6.29 2.58
CA SER A 42 10.67 7.11 1.88
C SER A 42 10.14 8.49 1.54
N THR A 43 10.86 9.57 1.91
CA THR A 43 10.55 10.95 1.46
C THR A 43 11.38 11.34 0.25
N GLY A 44 10.72 11.96 -0.73
CA GLY A 44 11.34 12.92 -1.64
C GLY A 44 11.12 14.34 -1.09
N GLY A 45 12.05 15.25 -1.40
CA GLY A 45 11.84 16.71 -1.48
C GLY A 45 11.26 17.52 -0.31
N ASN A 46 11.28 18.85 -0.48
CA ASN A 46 10.60 19.80 0.41
C ASN A 46 9.11 19.91 0.05
N LYS A 47 8.25 19.16 0.73
CA LYS A 47 6.77 19.24 0.67
C LYS A 47 6.20 19.48 -0.74
N ARG A 48 6.79 18.83 -1.76
CA ARG A 48 6.34 19.01 -3.14
C ARG A 48 5.02 18.29 -3.31
N THR A 49 4.40 18.45 -4.47
CA THR A 49 3.21 17.67 -4.80
C THR A 49 3.55 16.18 -4.73
N ALA A 50 2.78 15.40 -3.97
CA ALA A 50 3.15 14.05 -3.62
C ALA A 50 2.11 12.99 -4.00
N ILE A 51 2.60 11.79 -4.24
CA ILE A 51 1.81 10.58 -4.46
C ILE A 51 2.10 9.62 -3.30
N TRP A 52 1.04 9.15 -2.64
CA TRP A 52 1.14 8.12 -1.62
C TRP A 52 0.96 6.73 -2.24
N VAL A 53 1.85 5.82 -1.90
CA VAL A 53 1.77 4.41 -2.22
C VAL A 53 1.99 3.64 -0.94
N ASP A 54 1.10 2.70 -0.62
CA ASP A 54 1.35 1.78 0.47
C ASP A 54 1.05 0.34 0.11
N SER A 55 1.66 -0.55 0.89
CA SER A 55 1.48 -1.98 0.79
C SER A 55 1.28 -2.60 2.17
N ARG A 56 0.56 -3.73 2.18
CA ARG A 56 0.47 -4.63 3.32
C ARG A 56 -0.13 -4.01 4.57
N ILE A 57 -1.28 -3.38 4.38
CA ILE A 57 -2.19 -3.04 5.46
C ILE A 57 -2.83 -4.31 6.06
N HIS A 58 -3.12 -5.31 5.22
CA HIS A 58 -3.48 -6.66 5.63
C HIS A 58 -2.24 -7.55 5.69
N SER A 59 -1.96 -8.13 6.85
CA SER A 59 -0.66 -8.79 7.09
C SER A 59 -0.40 -10.06 6.28
N ARG A 60 -1.45 -10.83 5.97
CA ARG A 60 -1.41 -12.07 5.17
C ARG A 60 -1.13 -11.87 3.68
N GLU A 61 -1.22 -10.64 3.17
CA GLU A 61 -1.06 -10.34 1.75
C GLU A 61 0.41 -10.20 1.36
N TRP A 62 1.17 -11.30 1.41
CA TRP A 62 2.63 -11.27 1.39
C TRP A 62 3.21 -10.67 0.11
N VAL A 63 2.57 -10.96 -1.03
CA VAL A 63 2.97 -10.45 -2.34
C VAL A 63 2.87 -8.92 -2.45
N SER A 64 2.01 -8.28 -1.64
CA SER A 64 1.85 -6.82 -1.63
C SER A 64 3.13 -6.13 -1.13
N GLN A 65 3.68 -6.54 0.01
CA GLN A 65 4.94 -5.98 0.51
C GLN A 65 6.12 -6.32 -0.38
N ALA A 66 6.18 -7.53 -0.94
CA ALA A 66 7.22 -7.87 -1.90
C ALA A 66 7.13 -6.99 -3.16
N THR A 67 5.92 -6.69 -3.62
CA THR A 67 5.70 -5.72 -4.70
C THR A 67 6.15 -4.32 -4.29
N GLY A 68 5.91 -3.90 -3.05
CA GLY A 68 6.43 -2.64 -2.48
C GLY A 68 7.96 -2.55 -2.52
N VAL A 69 8.66 -3.57 -2.02
CA VAL A 69 10.13 -3.67 -2.07
C VAL A 69 10.64 -3.59 -3.51
N TRP A 70 10.04 -4.38 -4.42
CA TRP A 70 10.42 -4.37 -5.83
C TRP A 70 10.21 -2.99 -6.46
N THR A 71 9.12 -2.31 -6.08
CA THR A 71 8.76 -0.98 -6.59
C THR A 71 9.80 0.05 -6.15
N ALA A 72 10.19 0.07 -4.88
CA ALA A 72 11.25 0.94 -4.38
C ALA A 72 12.56 0.71 -5.15
N ASN A 73 12.96 -0.54 -5.35
CA ASN A 73 14.14 -0.86 -6.14
C ASN A 73 14.00 -0.39 -7.59
N LYS A 74 12.83 -0.60 -8.21
CA LYS A 74 12.58 -0.20 -9.60
C LYS A 74 12.64 1.30 -9.78
N ILE A 75 12.12 2.07 -8.83
CA ILE A 75 12.16 3.54 -8.85
C ILE A 75 13.61 4.04 -8.88
N VAL A 76 14.47 3.51 -8.01
CA VAL A 76 15.86 3.99 -7.94
C VAL A 76 16.70 3.53 -9.13
N THR A 77 16.46 2.34 -9.67
CA THR A 77 17.23 1.82 -10.82
C THR A 77 16.83 2.47 -12.14
N ASP A 78 15.56 2.86 -12.28
CA ASP A 78 15.04 3.42 -13.52
C ASP A 78 15.10 4.97 -13.54
N TYR A 79 15.37 5.61 -12.41
CA TYR A 79 15.58 7.06 -12.38
C TYR A 79 16.83 7.46 -13.16
N GLY A 80 16.68 8.40 -14.11
CA GLY A 80 17.71 8.79 -15.06
C GLY A 80 17.77 7.94 -16.34
N THR A 81 17.07 6.81 -16.39
CA THR A 81 17.03 5.94 -17.59
C THR A 81 15.63 5.89 -18.23
N ASP A 82 14.57 5.73 -17.43
CA ASP A 82 13.18 5.85 -17.89
C ASP A 82 12.76 7.33 -17.87
N ALA A 83 12.56 7.92 -19.05
CA ALA A 83 12.21 9.33 -19.19
C ALA A 83 10.90 9.71 -18.48
N SER A 84 9.90 8.82 -18.48
CA SER A 84 8.59 9.08 -17.87
C SER A 84 8.68 9.10 -16.34
N LEU A 85 9.41 8.15 -15.75
CA LEU A 85 9.67 8.07 -14.32
C LEU A 85 10.58 9.22 -13.87
N THR A 86 11.61 9.53 -14.64
CA THR A 86 12.53 10.64 -14.34
C THR A 86 11.77 11.96 -14.32
N SER A 87 10.96 12.22 -15.33
CA SER A 87 10.09 13.40 -15.37
C SER A 87 9.08 13.43 -14.21
N LEU A 88 8.54 12.28 -13.82
CA LEU A 88 7.67 12.15 -12.65
C LEU A 88 8.38 12.55 -11.35
N LEU A 89 9.53 11.96 -11.04
CA LEU A 89 10.29 12.28 -9.83
C LEU A 89 10.87 13.72 -9.83
N ASN A 90 11.13 14.25 -11.02
CA ASN A 90 11.50 15.65 -11.20
C ASN A 90 10.35 16.62 -10.96
N ALA A 91 9.10 16.17 -10.91
CA ALA A 91 7.92 17.01 -10.70
C ALA A 91 7.21 16.76 -9.35
N MET A 92 7.23 15.51 -8.87
CA MET A 92 6.48 15.04 -7.71
C MET A 92 7.32 14.13 -6.82
N ASP A 93 6.96 14.07 -5.54
CA ASP A 93 7.55 13.13 -4.59
C ASP A 93 6.69 11.86 -4.50
N ILE A 94 7.33 10.69 -4.42
CA ILE A 94 6.64 9.41 -4.18
C ILE A 94 6.92 8.98 -2.74
N TYR A 95 5.85 8.89 -1.96
CA TYR A 95 5.87 8.42 -0.59
C TYR A 95 5.47 6.94 -0.59
N LEU A 96 6.43 6.05 -0.37
CA LEU A 96 6.20 4.61 -0.37
C LEU A 96 6.32 4.03 1.05
N LEU A 97 5.19 3.61 1.61
CA LEU A 97 5.11 2.86 2.87
C LEU A 97 5.04 1.36 2.55
N ILE A 98 6.20 0.68 2.60
CA ILE A 98 6.31 -0.73 2.21
C ILE A 98 5.56 -1.66 3.17
N LEU A 99 5.46 -1.28 4.45
CA LEU A 99 4.85 -2.11 5.48
C LEU A 99 3.97 -1.27 6.40
N THR A 100 2.67 -1.28 6.11
CA THR A 100 1.66 -0.51 6.88
C THR A 100 1.27 -1.20 8.20
N ASN A 101 1.29 -2.52 8.27
CA ASN A 101 0.93 -3.29 9.47
C ASN A 101 2.10 -4.21 9.91
N PRO A 102 3.11 -3.66 10.61
CA PRO A 102 4.30 -4.43 10.98
C PRO A 102 4.03 -5.48 12.06
N ASP A 103 3.04 -5.27 12.93
CA ASP A 103 2.74 -6.22 14.02
C ASP A 103 2.02 -7.45 13.49
N GLY A 104 0.96 -7.23 12.71
CA GLY A 104 0.30 -8.31 11.99
C GLY A 104 1.28 -9.04 11.06
N TYR A 105 2.24 -8.33 10.47
CA TYR A 105 3.25 -8.95 9.61
C TYR A 105 4.09 -9.98 10.36
N VAL A 106 4.64 -9.59 11.51
CA VAL A 106 5.40 -10.50 12.38
C VAL A 106 4.52 -11.67 12.80
N HIS A 107 3.30 -11.40 13.25
CA HIS A 107 2.35 -12.44 13.65
C HIS A 107 2.08 -13.44 12.50
N SER A 108 1.97 -12.95 11.26
CA SER A 108 1.78 -13.82 10.08
C SER A 108 2.98 -14.70 9.77
N HIS A 109 4.18 -14.33 10.20
CA HIS A 109 5.40 -15.12 9.99
C HIS A 109 5.65 -16.12 11.11
N THR A 110 5.19 -15.83 12.33
CA THR A 110 5.55 -16.61 13.52
C THR A 110 4.41 -17.46 14.07
N SER A 111 3.16 -17.08 13.83
CA SER A 111 2.01 -17.62 14.57
C SER A 111 0.88 -18.05 13.64
N ASP A 112 0.26 -17.11 12.92
CA ASP A 112 -0.86 -17.40 12.02
C ASP A 112 -0.67 -16.73 10.66
N SER A 113 -0.26 -17.52 9.66
CA SER A 113 -0.06 -17.07 8.28
C SER A 113 -1.28 -16.39 7.64
N MET A 114 -2.49 -16.66 8.13
CA MET A 114 -3.75 -16.08 7.63
C MET A 114 -4.23 -14.88 8.44
N TRP A 115 -3.44 -14.41 9.40
CA TRP A 115 -3.73 -13.21 10.17
C TRP A 115 -3.78 -11.96 9.29
N CYS A 116 -4.85 -11.18 9.43
CA CYS A 116 -5.11 -10.00 8.60
C CYS A 116 -4.94 -8.66 9.35
N LYS A 117 -5.35 -8.63 10.62
CA LYS A 117 -5.60 -7.42 11.40
C LYS A 117 -4.34 -6.81 12.02
N THR A 118 -4.47 -5.67 12.67
CA THR A 118 -3.46 -5.17 13.61
C THR A 118 -3.32 -6.11 14.80
N HIS A 119 -2.36 -5.85 15.69
CA HIS A 119 -2.17 -6.62 16.94
C HIS A 119 -2.48 -5.77 18.18
N SER A 120 -3.53 -4.94 18.13
CA SER A 120 -4.05 -4.18 19.27
C SER A 120 -4.93 -5.05 20.20
N ASN A 121 -5.13 -4.62 21.46
CA ASN A 121 -5.89 -5.43 22.45
C ASN A 121 -7.32 -5.77 21.98
N ASN A 122 -7.70 -7.06 22.16
CA ASN A 122 -9.03 -7.65 21.90
C ASN A 122 -9.67 -7.30 20.54
N PRO A 123 -9.56 -8.15 19.51
CA PRO A 123 -8.47 -8.96 18.99
C PRO A 123 -7.92 -8.30 17.70
N GLY A 124 -7.34 -7.11 17.85
CA GLY A 124 -6.93 -6.28 16.71
C GLY A 124 -8.11 -5.79 15.87
N SER A 125 -7.88 -4.79 15.03
CA SER A 125 -8.88 -4.25 14.11
C SER A 125 -8.43 -4.43 12.67
N ILE A 126 -9.37 -4.63 11.75
CA ILE A 126 -9.13 -4.25 10.37
C ILE A 126 -8.97 -2.73 10.36
N MET A 127 -8.01 -2.20 9.62
CA MET A 127 -7.70 -0.76 9.59
C MET A 127 -8.75 0.04 8.79
N CYS A 128 -10.04 -0.13 9.14
CA CYS A 128 -11.19 0.56 8.57
C CYS A 128 -11.54 1.78 9.43
N VAL A 129 -11.75 2.92 8.78
CA VAL A 129 -12.15 4.16 9.42
C VAL A 129 -13.63 4.35 9.11
N SER A 130 -14.53 4.30 10.08
CA SER A 130 -15.96 4.44 9.80
C SER A 130 -16.34 5.86 9.30
N SER A 131 -16.60 5.99 7.99
CA SER A 131 -17.61 6.90 7.38
C SER A 131 -17.56 6.78 5.83
N SER A 132 -18.31 5.85 5.24
CA SER A 132 -18.34 5.67 3.77
C SER A 132 -19.52 6.40 3.10
N PRO A 133 -19.40 6.81 1.83
CA PRO A 133 -20.52 7.07 0.92
C PRO A 133 -21.11 5.82 0.24
N CYS A 134 -20.48 4.64 0.37
CA CYS A 134 -21.07 3.38 -0.09
C CYS A 134 -22.05 2.83 0.96
N PRO A 135 -23.29 2.44 0.58
CA PRO A 135 -24.22 1.79 1.50
C PRO A 135 -23.64 0.43 1.88
N SER A 136 -23.08 0.34 3.08
CA SER A 136 -22.59 -0.91 3.67
C SER A 136 -23.70 -1.49 4.54
N PRO A 137 -23.87 -2.83 4.58
CA PRO A 137 -24.43 -3.47 5.77
C PRO A 137 -23.62 -2.96 6.98
N GLY A 138 -24.27 -2.56 8.06
CA GLY A 138 -23.64 -1.84 9.17
C GLY A 138 -22.25 -2.35 9.56
N ALA A 139 -21.35 -1.44 9.93
CA ALA A 139 -19.97 -1.76 10.28
C ALA A 139 -19.92 -2.90 11.34
N ILE A 140 -19.08 -3.91 11.11
CA ILE A 140 -19.01 -5.09 11.99
C ILE A 140 -18.35 -4.73 13.32
N THR A 141 -19.14 -4.74 14.39
CA THR A 141 -18.71 -4.38 15.75
C THR A 141 -18.17 -5.55 16.57
N ASN A 142 -18.33 -6.79 16.11
CA ASN A 142 -17.80 -7.96 16.79
C ASN A 142 -16.27 -7.97 16.70
N PRO A 143 -15.55 -7.83 17.84
CA PRO A 143 -14.10 -7.79 17.84
C PRO A 143 -13.48 -9.04 17.19
N CYS A 144 -14.06 -10.22 17.41
CA CYS A 144 -13.57 -11.49 16.88
C CYS A 144 -13.71 -11.65 15.36
N SER A 145 -14.39 -10.73 14.69
CA SER A 145 -14.49 -10.76 13.22
C SER A 145 -13.19 -10.33 12.55
N ASP A 146 -12.87 -10.96 11.42
CA ASP A 146 -11.79 -10.53 10.50
C ASP A 146 -12.03 -9.13 9.92
N SER A 147 -13.29 -8.68 9.93
CA SER A 147 -13.70 -7.37 9.43
C SER A 147 -14.08 -6.39 10.54
N TYR A 148 -13.63 -6.64 11.78
CA TYR A 148 -13.87 -5.75 12.91
C TYR A 148 -13.26 -4.37 12.67
N HIS A 149 -14.07 -3.31 12.63
CA HIS A 149 -13.63 -1.96 12.29
C HIS A 149 -12.99 -1.18 13.45
N GLY A 150 -12.83 -1.80 14.62
CA GLY A 150 -12.22 -1.16 15.77
C GLY A 150 -13.21 -0.39 16.64
N PRO A 151 -12.82 0.01 17.85
CA PRO A 151 -13.72 0.67 18.80
C PRO A 151 -14.13 2.09 18.36
N SER A 152 -13.36 2.74 17.50
CA SER A 152 -13.66 4.09 16.99
C SER A 152 -12.83 4.40 15.72
N PRO A 153 -13.24 5.39 14.89
CA PRO A 153 -12.42 5.81 13.76
C PRO A 153 -11.00 6.17 14.18
N ARG A 154 -9.99 5.63 13.49
CA ARG A 154 -8.57 5.82 13.81
C ARG A 154 -8.24 5.30 15.22
N SER A 155 -8.83 4.19 15.67
CA SER A 155 -8.39 3.52 16.90
C SER A 155 -6.95 3.01 16.78
N GLU A 156 -6.60 2.48 15.61
CA GLU A 156 -5.30 1.88 15.34
C GLU A 156 -4.22 2.95 15.16
N MET A 157 -3.10 2.79 15.86
CA MET A 157 -2.06 3.82 15.86
C MET A 157 -1.32 3.90 14.54
N GLU A 158 -1.19 2.79 13.83
CA GLU A 158 -0.62 2.73 12.48
C GLU A 158 -1.45 3.57 11.50
N VAL A 159 -2.79 3.52 11.61
CA VAL A 159 -3.70 4.38 10.84
C VAL A 159 -3.53 5.84 11.24
N ARG A 160 -3.43 6.13 12.55
CA ARG A 160 -3.18 7.50 13.04
C ARG A 160 -1.88 8.08 12.48
N ASN A 161 -0.81 7.28 12.42
CA ASN A 161 0.50 7.72 11.93
C ASN A 161 0.40 8.17 10.46
N VAL A 162 -0.22 7.38 9.59
CA VAL A 162 -0.43 7.73 8.18
C VAL A 162 -1.30 8.97 8.05
N VAL A 163 -2.43 9.00 8.75
CA VAL A 163 -3.36 10.13 8.75
C VAL A 163 -2.68 11.44 9.17
N ASN A 164 -1.89 11.40 10.25
CA ASN A 164 -1.20 12.57 10.77
C ASN A 164 -0.16 13.07 9.77
N LEU A 165 0.59 12.17 9.13
CA LEU A 165 1.55 12.54 8.09
C LEU A 165 0.85 13.21 6.91
N VAL A 166 -0.20 12.60 6.37
CA VAL A 166 -0.90 13.15 5.19
C VAL A 166 -1.45 14.54 5.48
N LYS A 167 -2.02 14.74 6.67
CA LYS A 167 -2.48 16.06 7.13
C LYS A 167 -1.34 17.09 7.24
N ASN A 168 -0.21 16.71 7.82
CA ASN A 168 0.91 17.62 8.06
C ASN A 168 1.67 18.00 6.77
N HIS A 169 1.64 17.12 5.78
CA HIS A 169 2.22 17.38 4.46
C HIS A 169 1.29 18.21 3.56
N SER A 170 -0.03 17.98 3.65
CA SER A 170 -1.14 18.66 2.97
C SER A 170 -1.16 18.71 1.43
N ASN A 171 -0.06 18.37 0.75
CA ASN A 171 0.05 18.43 -0.72
C ASN A 171 0.07 17.05 -1.41
N PHE A 172 -0.76 16.12 -0.93
CA PHE A 172 -0.95 14.83 -1.60
C PHE A 172 -2.07 14.90 -2.65
N LYS A 173 -1.83 14.35 -3.84
CA LYS A 173 -2.81 14.33 -4.94
C LYS A 173 -3.37 12.95 -5.25
N SER A 174 -2.57 11.91 -5.02
CA SER A 174 -2.93 10.55 -5.37
C SER A 174 -2.57 9.57 -4.29
N LEU A 175 -3.36 8.51 -4.23
CA LEU A 175 -3.31 7.45 -3.26
C LEU A 175 -3.41 6.10 -3.98
N ILE A 176 -2.41 5.23 -3.79
CA ILE A 176 -2.35 3.91 -4.42
C ILE A 176 -2.16 2.85 -3.33
N TYR A 177 -3.17 2.01 -3.15
CA TYR A 177 -3.11 0.85 -2.25
C TYR A 177 -2.78 -0.42 -3.02
N ILE A 178 -1.88 -1.21 -2.45
CA ILE A 178 -1.50 -2.51 -2.97
C ILE A 178 -1.99 -3.59 -2.01
N HIS A 179 -2.92 -4.40 -2.48
CA HIS A 179 -3.54 -5.53 -1.79
C HIS A 179 -3.36 -6.82 -2.59
N ALA A 180 -3.73 -7.95 -2.01
CA ALA A 180 -3.89 -9.21 -2.73
C ALA A 180 -4.99 -10.03 -2.06
N TYR A 181 -5.78 -10.84 -2.77
CA TYR A 181 -5.71 -11.23 -4.16
C TYR A 181 -7.07 -10.94 -4.82
N SER A 182 -7.14 -10.96 -6.15
CA SER A 182 -8.35 -11.11 -6.99
C SER A 182 -8.14 -10.59 -8.42
N GLN A 183 -6.96 -10.04 -8.74
CA GLN A 183 -6.67 -9.37 -10.02
C GLN A 183 -7.68 -8.27 -10.35
N LEU A 184 -7.89 -7.36 -9.39
CA LEU A 184 -8.77 -6.20 -9.53
C LEU A 184 -7.89 -4.95 -9.53
N ALA A 185 -8.08 -4.07 -10.48
CA ALA A 185 -7.30 -2.84 -10.53
C ALA A 185 -8.07 -1.76 -11.27
N ALA A 186 -7.75 -0.51 -10.99
CA ALA A 186 -8.48 0.61 -11.58
C ALA A 186 -8.05 0.97 -13.02
N VAL A 187 -7.11 0.25 -13.65
CA VAL A 187 -6.51 0.65 -14.94
C VAL A 187 -6.37 -0.52 -15.91
N GLN A 188 -6.91 -0.37 -17.14
CA GLN A 188 -6.89 -1.41 -18.18
C GLN A 188 -5.47 -1.70 -18.73
N LYS A 189 -4.56 -0.72 -18.66
CA LYS A 189 -3.19 -0.78 -19.21
C LYS A 189 -2.32 -1.90 -18.62
N LEU A 190 -2.72 -2.46 -17.48
CA LEU A 190 -2.08 -3.61 -16.83
C LEU A 190 -2.02 -4.87 -17.69
N SER A 191 -2.97 -5.04 -18.62
CA SER A 191 -3.07 -6.27 -19.44
C SER A 191 -1.97 -6.40 -20.50
N SER A 192 -1.13 -5.37 -20.69
CA SER A 192 -0.19 -5.26 -21.82
C SER A 192 1.07 -6.11 -21.72
N LEU A 193 1.52 -6.50 -20.51
CA LEU A 193 2.82 -7.18 -20.33
C LEU A 193 2.71 -8.72 -20.34
N HIS A 194 1.79 -9.27 -19.55
CA HIS A 194 1.68 -10.73 -19.33
C HIS A 194 0.31 -11.30 -19.76
N GLY A 195 -0.54 -10.51 -20.42
CA GLY A 195 -1.86 -10.95 -20.88
C GLY A 195 -2.89 -11.20 -19.77
N ILE A 196 -2.56 -10.90 -18.51
CA ILE A 196 -3.47 -11.03 -17.37
C ILE A 196 -4.54 -9.94 -17.43
N ARG A 197 -5.82 -10.34 -17.40
CA ARG A 197 -6.95 -9.41 -17.39
C ARG A 197 -7.29 -9.01 -15.96
N TYR A 198 -7.18 -7.72 -15.69
CA TYR A 198 -7.67 -7.10 -14.46
C TYR A 198 -9.07 -6.54 -14.67
N LYS A 199 -9.98 -6.77 -13.72
CA LYS A 199 -11.31 -6.13 -13.73
C LYS A 199 -11.17 -4.70 -13.21
N VAL A 200 -11.74 -3.75 -13.95
CA VAL A 200 -11.68 -2.30 -13.67
C VAL A 200 -13.04 -1.76 -13.27
N GLY A 201 -13.09 -0.91 -12.25
CA GLY A 201 -14.29 -0.28 -11.73
C GLY A 201 -14.11 0.30 -10.33
N SER A 202 -15.14 0.94 -9.77
CA SER A 202 -15.08 1.44 -8.40
C SER A 202 -14.99 0.28 -7.40
N ILE A 203 -14.22 0.48 -6.32
CA ILE A 203 -14.00 -0.54 -5.26
C ILE A 203 -15.33 -1.19 -4.84
N CYS A 204 -16.35 -0.38 -4.57
CA CYS A 204 -17.68 -0.85 -4.15
C CYS A 204 -18.44 -1.67 -5.19
N LYS A 205 -18.10 -1.59 -6.48
CA LYS A 205 -18.76 -2.35 -7.56
C LYS A 205 -18.02 -3.64 -7.93
N ILE A 206 -16.70 -3.68 -7.76
CA ILE A 206 -15.88 -4.78 -8.30
C ILE A 206 -15.26 -5.69 -7.26
N ILE A 207 -15.06 -5.22 -6.02
CA ILE A 207 -14.45 -6.00 -4.93
C ILE A 207 -15.56 -6.53 -4.02
N TYR A 208 -16.05 -5.71 -3.08
CA TYR A 208 -17.24 -5.94 -2.26
C TYR A 208 -17.64 -4.61 -1.59
N GLN A 209 -18.86 -4.56 -1.03
CA GLN A 209 -19.26 -3.45 -0.16
C GLN A 209 -18.48 -3.54 1.15
N ALA A 210 -17.52 -2.63 1.36
CA ALA A 210 -16.72 -2.55 2.57
C ALA A 210 -16.97 -1.21 3.28
N SER A 211 -17.07 -1.22 4.61
CA SER A 211 -17.08 0.03 5.39
C SER A 211 -15.71 0.69 5.30
N SER A 212 -15.62 1.75 4.47
CA SER A 212 -14.62 2.83 4.45
C SER A 212 -13.26 2.48 5.08
N GLY A 213 -12.30 2.09 4.25
CA GLY A 213 -10.89 2.05 4.62
C GLY A 213 -10.29 3.45 4.78
N ILE A 214 -9.01 3.51 5.13
CA ILE A 214 -8.22 4.76 5.13
C ILE A 214 -8.34 5.54 3.78
N ILE A 215 -8.62 4.86 2.66
CA ILE A 215 -8.88 5.41 1.32
C ILE A 215 -9.97 6.49 1.33
N ASP A 216 -11.16 6.19 1.84
CA ASP A 216 -12.31 7.10 1.78
C ASP A 216 -12.03 8.38 2.59
N TRP A 217 -11.28 8.22 3.68
CA TRP A 217 -10.91 9.33 4.54
C TRP A 217 -9.84 10.23 3.88
N LEU A 218 -8.81 9.63 3.28
CA LEU A 218 -7.79 10.36 2.53
C LEU A 218 -8.37 11.01 1.25
N TYR A 219 -9.35 10.38 0.61
CA TYR A 219 -10.13 10.98 -0.47
C TYR A 219 -10.88 12.24 0.01
N LYS A 220 -11.53 12.17 1.19
CA LYS A 220 -12.18 13.34 1.81
C LYS A 220 -11.20 14.44 2.22
N LEU A 221 -9.94 14.10 2.48
CA LEU A 221 -8.88 15.10 2.67
C LEU A 221 -8.39 15.75 1.37
N GLY A 222 -8.93 15.36 0.23
CA GLY A 222 -8.63 15.96 -1.06
C GLY A 222 -7.69 15.14 -1.94
N MET A 223 -7.40 13.87 -1.63
CA MET A 223 -6.69 12.93 -2.54
C MET A 223 -7.68 12.30 -3.54
N LYS A 224 -8.07 13.05 -4.58
CA LYS A 224 -9.10 12.67 -5.56
C LYS A 224 -8.68 11.49 -6.42
N TYR A 225 -7.39 11.31 -6.67
CA TYR A 225 -6.88 10.17 -7.42
C TYR A 225 -6.61 9.00 -6.46
N SER A 226 -7.65 8.26 -6.10
CA SER A 226 -7.56 7.13 -5.17
C SER A 226 -7.79 5.79 -5.86
N PHE A 227 -6.82 4.88 -5.74
CA PHE A 227 -6.81 3.59 -6.44
C PHE A 227 -6.42 2.44 -5.51
N ALA A 228 -7.06 1.29 -5.70
CA ALA A 228 -6.70 0.03 -5.06
C ALA A 228 -6.33 -1.01 -6.12
N PHE A 229 -5.32 -1.82 -5.82
CA PHE A 229 -4.87 -2.94 -6.62
C PHE A 229 -5.00 -4.21 -5.80
N GLU A 230 -5.87 -5.13 -6.20
CA GLU A 230 -5.85 -6.52 -5.77
C GLU A 230 -4.96 -7.29 -6.73
N LEU A 231 -3.77 -7.68 -6.28
CA LEU A 231 -2.78 -8.38 -7.10
C LEU A 231 -3.26 -9.78 -7.51
N ARG A 232 -2.37 -10.57 -8.13
CA ARG A 232 -2.60 -11.99 -8.37
C ARG A 232 -3.01 -12.70 -7.08
N ASP A 233 -3.56 -13.90 -7.12
CA ASP A 233 -4.20 -14.55 -8.27
C ASP A 233 -5.73 -14.38 -8.15
N ILE A 234 -6.52 -15.31 -8.69
CA ILE A 234 -7.98 -15.34 -8.58
C ILE A 234 -8.49 -16.47 -7.66
N GLY A 235 -7.63 -17.00 -6.79
CA GLY A 235 -7.96 -17.97 -5.75
C GLY A 235 -7.21 -19.30 -5.80
N CYS A 236 -6.27 -19.53 -6.72
CA CYS A 236 -5.55 -20.82 -6.79
C CYS A 236 -4.50 -20.96 -5.67
N CYS A 237 -3.75 -19.89 -5.39
CA CYS A 237 -2.83 -19.79 -4.25
C CYS A 237 -3.26 -18.70 -3.27
N GLY A 238 -4.09 -17.74 -3.71
CA GLY A 238 -4.65 -16.68 -2.88
C GLY A 238 -3.55 -15.84 -2.21
N PHE A 239 -3.51 -15.86 -0.88
CA PHE A 239 -2.54 -15.12 -0.08
C PHE A 239 -1.13 -15.76 -0.07
N ILE A 240 -1.02 -17.06 -0.32
CA ILE A 240 0.24 -17.82 -0.24
C ILE A 240 0.80 -18.06 -1.65
N GLN A 241 1.12 -16.96 -2.34
CA GLN A 241 1.64 -17.05 -3.69
C GLN A 241 3.05 -17.65 -3.76
N PRO A 242 3.35 -18.46 -4.80
CA PRO A 242 4.69 -18.95 -5.06
C PRO A 242 5.69 -17.80 -5.25
N ALA A 243 6.89 -17.93 -4.67
CA ALA A 243 7.92 -16.88 -4.74
C ALA A 243 8.32 -16.51 -6.20
N ASN A 244 8.21 -17.45 -7.14
CA ASN A 244 8.48 -17.20 -8.55
C ASN A 244 7.44 -16.29 -9.23
N GLN A 245 6.28 -16.04 -8.60
CA GLN A 245 5.25 -15.11 -9.07
C GLN A 245 5.47 -13.67 -8.58
N ILE A 246 6.35 -13.44 -7.59
CA ILE A 246 6.56 -12.10 -7.02
C ILE A 246 7.00 -11.09 -8.11
N ILE A 247 8.02 -11.42 -8.90
CA ILE A 247 8.55 -10.52 -9.93
C ILE A 247 7.54 -10.35 -11.08
N PRO A 248 6.91 -11.41 -11.63
CA PRO A 248 5.80 -11.26 -12.58
C PRO A 248 4.70 -10.32 -12.08
N THR A 249 4.20 -10.52 -10.86
CA THR A 249 3.16 -9.68 -10.24
C THR A 249 3.63 -8.23 -10.06
N ALA A 250 4.85 -8.01 -9.57
CA ALA A 250 5.36 -6.66 -9.34
C ALA A 250 5.59 -5.89 -10.67
N SER A 251 6.14 -6.57 -11.68
CA SER A 251 6.47 -5.98 -12.98
C SER A 251 5.24 -5.60 -13.80
N GLU A 252 4.19 -6.43 -13.83
CA GLU A 252 2.97 -6.05 -14.54
C GLU A 252 2.23 -4.92 -13.84
N THR A 253 2.14 -4.97 -12.50
CA THR A 253 1.41 -3.94 -11.75
C THR A 253 2.15 -2.61 -11.68
N TRP A 254 3.46 -2.62 -11.89
CA TRP A 254 4.25 -1.41 -12.05
C TRP A 254 3.80 -0.57 -13.25
N LEU A 255 3.45 -1.18 -14.38
CA LEU A 255 3.04 -0.42 -15.56
C LEU A 255 1.76 0.38 -15.30
N GLY A 256 0.75 -0.25 -14.70
CA GLY A 256 -0.50 0.44 -14.36
C GLY A 256 -0.30 1.51 -13.29
N ARG A 257 0.51 1.22 -12.26
CA ARG A 257 0.82 2.22 -11.22
C ARG A 257 1.62 3.39 -11.78
N LYS A 258 2.63 3.16 -12.61
CA LYS A 258 3.41 4.21 -13.27
C LYS A 258 2.53 5.08 -14.17
N ASP A 259 1.62 4.47 -14.93
CA ASP A 259 0.69 5.19 -15.79
C ASP A 259 -0.23 6.13 -14.98
N ILE A 260 -0.78 5.65 -13.86
CA ILE A 260 -1.54 6.49 -12.92
C ILE A 260 -0.68 7.65 -12.44
N MET A 261 0.54 7.39 -11.96
CA MET A 261 1.39 8.43 -11.39
C MET A 261 1.76 9.50 -12.43
N VAL A 262 2.03 9.09 -13.67
CA VAL A 262 2.27 10.01 -14.79
C VAL A 262 1.01 10.81 -15.12
N TYR A 263 -0.16 10.18 -15.13
CA TYR A 263 -1.43 10.89 -15.35
C TYR A 263 -1.67 11.96 -14.28
N VAL A 264 -1.42 11.64 -13.01
CA VAL A 264 -1.56 12.57 -11.86
C VAL A 264 -0.62 13.76 -12.00
N ARG A 265 0.62 13.54 -12.44
CA ARG A 265 1.60 14.59 -12.72
C ARG A 265 1.08 15.57 -13.78
N ASP A 266 0.48 15.05 -14.85
CA ASP A 266 0.02 15.84 -15.99
C ASP A 266 -1.33 16.53 -15.74
N HIS A 267 -2.09 16.07 -14.74
CA HIS A 267 -3.42 16.58 -14.40
C HIS A 267 -3.54 16.94 -12.90
N PRO A 268 -2.71 17.85 -12.36
CA PRO A 268 -2.82 18.29 -10.98
C PRO A 268 -4.09 19.12 -10.76
N TYR A 269 -4.62 19.11 -9.54
CA TYR A 269 -5.74 19.95 -9.09
C TYR A 269 -5.46 20.57 -7.73
#